data_AF-A0A7S0AUC7-F1
#
_entry.id   AF-A0A7S0AUC7-F1
#
_cell.length_a   1.000
_cell.length_b   1.000
_cell.length_c   1.000
_cell.angle_alpha   90.00
_cell.angle_beta   90.00
_cell.angle_gamma   90.00
#
_symmetry.space_group_name_H-M   'P 1'
#
loop_
_entity.id
_entity.type
_entity.pdbx_description
1 polymer ?
#
loop_
_entity_poly.entity_id
_entity_poly.type
_entity_poly.pdbx_seq_one_letter_code
_entity_poly.pdbx_strand_id
1 'polypeptide(L)'
;VRSELLDLGVPTFMVEAGPGDDFGDQTCRAIGGMKALVAFCHEDYGELTGAGYETYHELKAAWNRKVPIFPIKLAEHFPPQPPGPPEGKGLTMLALAPCKVHIDGLKMNAQEVAHELAKMWHKL
;
A
#
# COMPACT_ATOMS: atom_id res chain seq x y z
N VAL A 1 -0.97 7.85 10.94
CA VAL A 1 -0.01 6.73 10.70
C VAL A 1 1.36 7.23 10.23
N ARG A 2 1.46 8.10 9.21
CA ARG A 2 2.75 8.60 8.69
C ARG A 2 3.59 9.29 9.78
N SER A 3 3.03 10.26 10.49
CA SER A 3 3.71 10.97 11.59
C SER A 3 4.22 10.01 12.67
N GLU A 4 3.38 9.06 13.05
CA GLU A 4 3.65 8.08 14.10
C GLU A 4 4.78 7.13 13.68
N LEU A 5 4.85 6.75 12.40
CA LEU A 5 5.96 5.97 11.87
C LEU A 5 7.29 6.75 11.85
N LEU A 6 7.23 8.04 11.52
CA LEU A 6 8.41 8.91 11.56
C LEU A 6 8.92 9.07 13.00
N ASP A 7 8.02 9.22 13.97
CA ASP A 7 8.36 9.30 15.39
C ASP A 7 9.00 8.00 15.91
N LEU A 8 8.63 6.86 15.32
CA LEU A 8 9.24 5.54 15.57
C LEU A 8 10.55 5.32 14.79
N GLY A 9 11.04 6.32 14.06
CA GLY A 9 12.29 6.24 13.29
C GLY A 9 12.20 5.39 12.01
N VAL A 10 10.99 5.11 11.52
CA VAL A 10 10.77 4.41 10.25
C VAL A 10 10.78 5.45 9.12
N PRO A 11 11.72 5.37 8.16
CA PRO A 11 11.70 6.26 7.00
C PRO A 11 10.45 6.00 6.18
N THR A 12 9.57 7.00 6.07
CA THR A 12 8.32 6.89 5.32
C THR A 12 8.26 7.91 4.21
N PHE A 13 7.73 7.48 3.07
CA PHE A 13 7.41 8.33 1.94
C PHE A 13 5.97 8.03 1.53
N MET A 14 5.16 9.07 1.42
CA MET A 14 3.80 9.00 0.90
C MET A 14 3.72 10.03 -0.22
N VAL A 15 3.21 9.63 -1.38
CA VAL A 15 2.96 10.55 -2.48
C VAL A 15 1.83 11.47 -2.03
N GLU A 16 2.13 12.76 -1.93
CA GLU A 16 1.17 13.83 -1.64
C GLU A 16 1.28 14.80 -2.82
N ALA A 17 0.38 14.68 -3.79
CA ALA A 17 0.38 15.54 -4.97
C ALA A 17 -0.85 16.45 -4.93
N GLY A 18 -0.60 17.76 -5.04
CA GLY A 18 -1.60 18.81 -5.11
C GLY A 18 -1.87 19.27 -6.54
N PRO A 19 -2.79 20.24 -6.73
CA PRO A 19 -3.07 20.81 -8.04
C PRO A 19 -1.80 21.42 -8.67
N GLY A 20 -1.35 20.87 -9.80
CA GLY A 20 -0.16 21.31 -10.53
C GLY A 20 1.09 20.45 -10.33
N ASP A 21 1.07 19.47 -9.42
CA ASP A 21 2.16 18.52 -9.24
C ASP A 21 2.11 17.38 -10.27
N ASP A 22 3.29 16.85 -10.64
CA ASP A 22 3.40 15.62 -11.43
C ASP A 22 3.37 14.40 -10.49
N PHE A 23 2.25 13.67 -10.54
CA PHE A 23 2.06 12.43 -9.78
C PHE A 23 3.07 11.34 -10.21
N GLY A 24 3.47 11.33 -11.48
CA GLY A 24 4.33 10.30 -12.04
C GLY A 24 5.75 10.32 -11.53
N ASP A 25 6.36 11.50 -11.42
CA ASP A 25 7.71 11.63 -10.90
C ASP A 25 7.80 11.18 -9.43
N GLN A 26 6.77 11.50 -8.63
CA GLN A 26 6.70 11.08 -7.23
C GLN A 26 6.51 9.56 -7.10
N THR A 27 5.61 8.98 -7.90
CA THR A 27 5.39 7.52 -7.93
C THR A 27 6.65 6.78 -8.42
N CYS A 28 7.34 7.28 -9.45
CA CYS A 28 8.59 6.71 -9.93
C CYS A 28 9.69 6.73 -8.86
N ARG A 29 9.82 7.85 -8.11
CA ARG A 29 10.76 7.95 -7.00
C ARG A 29 10.42 6.99 -5.86
N ALA A 30 9.14 6.90 -5.49
CA ALA A 30 8.65 5.97 -4.46
C ALA A 30 8.98 4.53 -4.84
N ILE A 31 8.63 4.14 -6.08
CA ILE A 31 8.91 2.82 -6.61
C ILE A 31 10.42 2.59 -6.62
N GLY A 32 11.24 3.49 -7.15
CA GLY A 32 12.70 3.29 -7.24
C GLY A 32 13.37 2.99 -5.90
N GLY A 33 12.97 3.70 -4.84
CA GLY A 33 13.64 3.65 -3.53
C GLY A 33 12.99 2.75 -2.46
N MET A 34 11.78 2.23 -2.66
CA MET A 34 11.08 1.51 -1.58
C MET A 34 11.75 0.19 -1.18
N LYS A 35 11.88 -0.02 0.14
CA LYS A 35 12.27 -1.30 0.76
C LYS A 35 11.05 -2.15 1.17
N ALA A 36 9.89 -1.52 1.36
CA ALA A 36 8.62 -2.15 1.67
C ALA A 36 7.47 -1.27 1.17
N LEU A 37 6.32 -1.88 0.87
CA LEU A 37 5.07 -1.21 0.54
C LEU A 37 4.07 -1.39 1.69
N VAL A 38 3.48 -0.31 2.18
CA VAL A 38 2.31 -0.37 3.06
C VAL A 38 1.07 -0.18 2.19
N ALA A 39 0.20 -1.20 2.15
CA ALA A 39 -1.00 -1.21 1.32
C ALA A 39 -2.25 -0.89 2.15
N PHE A 40 -2.79 0.33 2.01
CA PHE A 40 -4.02 0.75 2.66
C PHE A 40 -5.24 0.22 1.88
N CYS A 41 -5.68 -0.97 2.27
CA CYS A 41 -6.64 -1.77 1.51
C CYS A 41 -8.09 -1.31 1.76
N HIS A 42 -8.46 -0.19 1.15
CA HIS A 42 -9.85 0.23 0.95
C HIS A 42 -10.52 -0.60 -0.16
N GLU A 43 -11.83 -0.40 -0.38
CA GLU A 43 -12.62 -1.21 -1.32
C GLU A 43 -12.11 -1.15 -2.77
N ASP A 44 -11.61 0.02 -3.17
CA ASP A 44 -11.07 0.37 -4.48
C ASP A 44 -9.55 0.15 -4.60
N TYR A 45 -8.89 -0.40 -3.58
CA TYR A 45 -7.43 -0.58 -3.62
C TYR A 45 -7.01 -1.58 -4.70
N GLY A 46 -6.08 -1.16 -5.55
CA GLY A 46 -5.61 -1.91 -6.71
C GLY A 46 -6.48 -1.72 -7.96
N GLU A 47 -7.40 -0.75 -7.97
CA GLU A 47 -8.17 -0.36 -9.15
C GLU A 47 -7.26 0.10 -10.30
N LEU A 48 -7.62 -0.33 -11.51
CA LEU A 48 -7.00 0.07 -12.77
C LEU A 48 -7.97 0.96 -13.55
N THR A 49 -7.82 2.28 -13.47
CA THR A 49 -8.66 3.27 -14.18
C THR A 49 -8.04 3.79 -15.49
N GLY A 50 -6.74 3.53 -15.70
CA GLY A 50 -5.99 3.95 -16.89
C GLY A 50 -5.33 5.33 -16.76
N ALA A 51 -5.38 5.96 -15.59
CA ALA A 51 -4.71 7.23 -15.30
C ALA A 51 -3.19 7.07 -15.15
N GLY A 52 -2.69 5.84 -14.98
CA GLY A 52 -1.26 5.51 -14.98
C GLY A 52 -0.55 5.65 -13.62
N TYR A 53 -1.21 6.22 -12.62
CA TYR A 53 -0.64 6.50 -11.29
C TYR A 53 -1.50 5.96 -10.13
N GLU A 54 -2.33 4.95 -10.40
CA GLU A 54 -3.16 4.32 -9.37
C GLU A 54 -2.38 3.35 -8.49
N THR A 55 -2.98 2.99 -7.35
CA THR A 55 -2.46 1.96 -6.42
C THR A 55 -2.18 0.62 -7.09
N TYR A 56 -2.82 0.31 -8.23
CA TYR A 56 -2.48 -0.82 -9.10
C TYR A 56 -0.99 -0.84 -9.49
N HIS A 57 -0.46 0.29 -9.95
CA HIS A 57 0.92 0.36 -10.46
C HIS A 57 1.94 0.21 -9.34
N GLU A 58 1.67 0.79 -8.18
CA GLU A 58 2.49 0.63 -6.97
C GLU A 58 2.51 -0.83 -6.50
N LEU A 59 1.34 -1.45 -6.41
CA LEU A 59 1.19 -2.85 -6.01
C LEU A 59 1.89 -3.78 -7.01
N LYS A 60 1.77 -3.51 -8.31
CA LYS A 60 2.41 -4.27 -9.38
C LYS A 60 3.93 -4.18 -9.30
N ALA A 61 4.45 -2.98 -9.06
CA ALA A 61 5.87 -2.75 -8.92
C ALA A 61 6.44 -3.47 -7.69
N ALA A 62 5.75 -3.41 -6.55
CA ALA A 62 6.14 -4.11 -5.33
C ALA A 62 6.13 -5.63 -5.52
N TRP A 63 5.06 -6.15 -6.13
CA TRP A 63 4.92 -7.57 -6.43
C TRP A 63 6.03 -8.08 -7.35
N ASN A 64 6.26 -7.41 -8.48
CA ASN A 64 7.27 -7.82 -9.47
C ASN A 64 8.69 -7.79 -8.90
N ARG A 65 8.99 -6.82 -8.03
CA ARG A 65 10.30 -6.70 -7.38
C ARG A 65 10.44 -7.53 -6.12
N LYS A 66 9.40 -8.29 -5.74
CA LYS A 66 9.34 -9.07 -4.49
C LYS A 66 9.62 -8.21 -3.25
N VAL A 67 9.25 -6.93 -3.32
CA VAL A 67 9.29 -6.04 -2.17
C VAL A 67 8.23 -6.51 -1.17
N PRO A 68 8.56 -6.58 0.13
CA PRO A 68 7.57 -6.88 1.17
C PRO A 68 6.36 -5.94 1.08
N ILE A 69 5.16 -6.52 1.08
CA ILE A 69 3.89 -5.78 1.10
C ILE A 69 3.23 -6.04 2.45
N PHE A 70 2.96 -4.96 3.18
CA PHE A 70 2.28 -4.96 4.48
C PHE A 70 0.84 -4.44 4.30
N PRO A 71 -0.15 -5.34 4.18
CA PRO A 71 -1.53 -4.93 4.03
C PRO A 71 -2.15 -4.46 5.34
N ILE A 72 -2.86 -3.34 5.26
CA ILE A 72 -3.75 -2.83 6.29
C ILE A 72 -5.17 -2.93 5.74
N LYS A 73 -6.00 -3.79 6.33
CA LYS A 73 -7.41 -3.94 5.96
C LYS A 73 -8.19 -2.72 6.45
N LEU A 74 -8.78 -1.97 5.51
CA LEU A 74 -9.65 -0.82 5.75
C LEU A 74 -11.02 -0.96 5.08
N ALA A 75 -11.29 -2.11 4.47
CA ALA A 75 -12.56 -2.49 3.87
C ALA A 75 -13.15 -3.70 4.61
N GLU A 76 -14.45 -3.93 4.48
CA GLU A 76 -15.12 -5.10 5.08
C GLU A 76 -14.53 -6.42 4.58
N HIS A 77 -14.20 -6.47 3.29
CA HIS A 77 -13.68 -7.63 2.58
C HIS A 77 -12.15 -7.55 2.43
N PHE A 78 -11.48 -8.69 2.55
CA PHE A 78 -10.04 -8.82 2.28
C PHE A 78 -9.74 -10.11 1.52
N PRO A 79 -8.96 -10.07 0.42
CA PRO A 79 -8.44 -8.88 -0.24
C PRO A 79 -9.55 -7.99 -0.83
N PRO A 80 -9.26 -6.70 -1.07
CA PRO A 80 -10.18 -5.81 -1.79
C PRO A 80 -10.57 -6.36 -3.17
N GLN A 81 -11.75 -5.97 -3.63
CA GLN A 81 -12.26 -6.30 -4.96
C GLN A 81 -12.49 -5.00 -5.72
N PRO A 82 -11.41 -4.34 -6.20
CA PRO A 82 -11.54 -3.06 -6.87
C PRO A 82 -12.43 -3.20 -8.13
N PRO A 83 -13.21 -2.17 -8.46
CA PRO A 83 -13.96 -2.13 -9.71
C PRO A 83 -13.02 -2.03 -10.92
N GLY A 84 -13.60 -2.05 -12.12
CA GLY A 84 -12.84 -1.89 -13.36
C GLY A 84 -12.27 -3.20 -13.94
N PRO A 85 -11.16 -3.13 -14.68
CA PRO A 85 -10.61 -4.25 -15.45
C PRO A 85 -10.19 -5.46 -14.58
N PRO A 86 -10.32 -6.70 -15.09
CA PRO A 86 -9.95 -7.92 -14.36
C PRO A 86 -8.51 -7.96 -13.86
N GLU A 87 -7.60 -7.22 -14.50
CA GLU A 87 -6.18 -7.12 -14.15
C GLU A 87 -5.97 -6.55 -12.75
N GLY A 88 -6.75 -5.52 -12.38
CA GLY A 88 -6.69 -4.92 -11.05
C GLY A 88 -7.04 -5.94 -9.97
N LYS A 89 -8.22 -6.55 -10.10
CA LYS A 89 -8.70 -7.61 -9.22
C LYS A 89 -7.73 -8.81 -9.17
N GLY A 90 -7.24 -9.25 -10.32
CA GLY A 90 -6.30 -10.37 -10.44
C GLY A 90 -4.99 -10.12 -9.69
N LEU A 91 -4.41 -8.93 -9.86
CA LEU A 91 -3.19 -8.55 -9.14
C LEU A 91 -3.44 -8.45 -7.63
N THR A 92 -4.53 -7.81 -7.21
CA THR A 92 -4.88 -7.69 -5.78
C THR A 92 -5.02 -9.06 -5.12
N MET A 93 -5.68 -10.02 -5.77
CA MET A 93 -5.80 -11.39 -5.26
C MET A 93 -4.45 -12.13 -5.16
N LEU A 94 -3.51 -11.88 -6.08
CA LEU A 94 -2.18 -12.51 -6.05
C LEU A 94 -1.27 -11.86 -4.99
N ALA A 95 -1.19 -10.53 -5.01
CA ALA A 95 -0.28 -9.76 -4.17
C ALA A 95 -0.74 -9.69 -2.70
N LEU A 96 -2.06 -9.69 -2.48
CA LEU A 96 -2.71 -9.63 -1.18
C LEU A 96 -3.52 -10.90 -0.88
N ALA A 97 -3.04 -12.06 -1.35
CA ALA A 97 -3.72 -13.34 -1.18
C ALA A 97 -4.30 -13.54 0.24
N PRO A 98 -5.48 -14.18 0.40
CA PRO A 98 -6.12 -14.34 1.71
C PRO A 98 -5.26 -15.00 2.79
N CYS A 99 -4.23 -15.75 2.41
CA CYS A 99 -3.26 -16.37 3.32
C CYS A 99 -2.21 -15.38 3.87
N LYS A 100 -2.15 -14.13 3.37
CA LYS A 100 -1.30 -13.08 3.93
C LYS A 100 -1.94 -12.49 5.17
N VAL A 101 -1.19 -12.53 6.27
CA VAL A 101 -1.53 -11.82 7.50
C VAL A 101 -1.57 -10.32 7.20
N HIS A 102 -2.65 -9.67 7.63
CA HIS A 102 -2.87 -8.24 7.48
C HIS A 102 -3.11 -7.61 8.84
N ILE A 103 -2.83 -6.30 8.94
CA ILE A 103 -3.25 -5.50 10.09
C ILE A 103 -4.73 -5.15 9.90
N ASP A 104 -5.55 -5.38 10.93
CA ASP A 104 -6.98 -5.02 10.92
C ASP A 104 -7.14 -3.54 11.31
N GLY A 105 -7.02 -2.65 10.32
CA GLY A 105 -7.12 -1.20 10.51
C GLY A 105 -8.53 -0.70 10.83
N LEU A 106 -9.56 -1.56 10.71
CA LEU A 106 -10.92 -1.24 11.17
C LEU A 106 -11.06 -1.35 12.70
N LYS A 107 -10.16 -2.09 13.36
CA LYS A 107 -10.18 -2.30 14.81
C LYS A 107 -9.08 -1.57 15.56
N MET A 108 -7.99 -1.27 14.86
CA MET A 108 -6.82 -0.59 15.44
C MET A 108 -6.83 0.90 15.12
N ASN A 109 -6.38 1.71 16.07
CA ASN A 109 -6.12 3.12 15.82
C ASN A 109 -4.79 3.34 15.08
N ALA A 110 -4.56 4.58 14.62
CA ALA A 110 -3.37 4.91 13.82
C ALA A 110 -2.03 4.66 14.54
N GLN A 111 -1.99 4.82 15.87
CA GLN A 111 -0.79 4.56 16.68
C GLN A 111 -0.50 3.06 16.77
N GLU A 112 -1.52 2.24 17.03
CA GLU A 112 -1.39 0.78 17.08
C GLU A 112 -0.91 0.21 15.75
N VAL A 113 -1.50 0.67 14.64
CA VAL A 113 -1.08 0.31 13.28
C VAL A 113 0.39 0.66 13.05
N ALA A 114 0.81 1.88 13.44
CA ALA A 114 2.21 2.32 13.28
C ALA A 114 3.19 1.45 14.08
N HIS A 115 2.83 1.02 15.30
CA HIS A 115 3.67 0.12 16.09
C HIS A 115 3.83 -1.26 15.45
N GLU A 116 2.77 -1.85 14.91
CA GLU A 116 2.85 -3.13 14.20
C GLU A 116 3.70 -3.03 12.93
N LEU A 117 3.53 -1.95 12.16
CA LEU A 117 4.37 -1.66 11.00
C LEU A 117 5.84 -1.49 11.36
N ALA A 118 6.15 -0.77 12.44
CA ALA A 118 7.53 -0.60 12.91
C ALA A 118 8.16 -1.94 13.32
N LYS A 119 7.43 -2.81 14.03
CA LYS A 119 7.89 -4.17 14.35
C LYS A 119 8.23 -4.98 13.11
N MET A 120 7.45 -4.84 12.04
CA MET A 120 7.71 -5.52 10.76
C MET A 120 8.92 -4.91 10.04
N TRP A 121 9.03 -3.58 10.02
CA TRP A 121 10.15 -2.86 9.43
C TRP A 121 11.50 -3.26 10.01
N HIS A 122 11.60 -3.34 11.35
CA HIS A 122 12.86 -3.72 12.02
C HIS A 122 13.31 -5.16 11.76
N LYS A 123 12.48 -5.98 11.10
CA LYS A 123 12.83 -7.35 10.68
C LYS A 123 13.33 -7.43 9.23
N LEU A 124 13.23 -6.35 8.45
CA LEU A 124 13.70 -6.25 7.07
C LEU A 124 15.17 -5.84 6.99
#